data_AF-A0A523PY18-F1
#
_entry.id   AF-A0A523PY18-F1
#
_cell.length_a   1.000
_cell.length_b   1.000
_cell.length_c   1.000
_cell.angle_alpha   90.00
_cell.angle_beta   90.00
_cell.angle_gamma   90.00
#
_symmetry.space_group_name_H-M   'P 1'
#
loop_
_entity.id
_entity.type
_entity.pdbx_description
1 polymer ?
#
loop_
_entity_poly.entity_id
_entity_poly.type
_entity_poly.pdbx_seq_one_letter_code
_entity_poly.pdbx_strand_id
1 'polypeptide(L)'
;MKTFVLLCVIGLFANALVYGFMPNYSFPLLGLPKDAGVLHIGRAIMGAYFGVATSWCLMAFVAKVPEKAIIHIAVFMFFVALMRVVSLVLDGPSHPFFLVALGLEVSCFLVATWFLRPEANSQKS
;
A
#
# COMPACT_ATOMS: atom_id res chain seq x y z
N MET A 1 3.77 -7.83 15.61
CA MET A 1 3.51 -6.45 15.14
C MET A 1 4.61 -5.91 14.23
N LYS A 2 5.87 -5.79 14.66
CA LYS A 2 6.96 -5.22 13.83
C LYS A 2 7.19 -5.96 12.50
N THR A 3 7.15 -7.30 12.51
CA THR A 3 7.32 -8.13 11.30
C THR A 3 6.24 -7.87 10.24
N PHE A 4 4.99 -7.64 10.66
CA PHE A 4 3.90 -7.30 9.75
C PHE A 4 4.13 -5.95 9.08
N VAL A 5 4.54 -4.94 9.85
CA VAL A 5 4.88 -3.61 9.32
C VAL A 5 6.03 -3.70 8.32
N LEU A 6 7.06 -4.51 8.61
CA LEU A 6 8.17 -4.75 7.68
C LEU A 6 7.73 -5.41 6.37
N LEU A 7 6.85 -6.42 6.43
CA LEU A 7 6.29 -7.04 5.23
C LEU A 7 5.51 -6.03 4.38
N CYS A 8 4.69 -5.17 5.01
CA CYS A 8 3.98 -4.10 4.31
C CYS A 8 4.94 -3.07 3.70
N VAL A 9 6.02 -2.70 4.39
CA VAL A 9 7.05 -1.80 3.88
C VAL A 9 7.73 -2.40 2.65
N ILE A 10 8.13 -3.67 2.69
CA ILE A 10 8.75 -4.36 1.56
C ILE A 10 7.80 -4.39 0.35
N GLY A 11 6.52 -4.74 0.58
CA GLY A 11 5.51 -4.74 -0.48
C GLY A 11 5.29 -3.35 -1.09
N LEU A 12 5.25 -2.30 -0.26
CA LEU A 12 5.11 -0.93 -0.74
C LEU A 12 6.35 -0.46 -1.53
N PHE A 13 7.54 -0.86 -1.10
CA PHE A 13 8.79 -0.57 -1.80
C PHE A 13 8.83 -1.24 -3.18
N ALA A 14 8.40 -2.51 -3.26
CA ALA A 14 8.28 -3.22 -4.52
C ALA A 14 7.27 -2.54 -5.46
N ASN A 15 6.12 -2.11 -4.95
CA ASN A 15 5.15 -1.31 -5.72
C ASN A 15 5.77 0.00 -6.23
N ALA A 16 6.50 0.73 -5.39
CA ALA A 16 7.18 1.96 -5.80
C ALA A 16 8.13 1.74 -6.98
N LEU A 17 8.92 0.66 -6.95
CA LEU A 17 9.84 0.30 -8.04
C LEU A 17 9.10 -0.04 -9.35
N VAL A 18 7.98 -0.74 -9.27
CA VAL A 18 7.14 -1.07 -10.43
C VAL A 18 6.63 0.21 -11.13
N TYR A 19 6.29 1.25 -10.38
CA TYR A 19 5.78 2.50 -10.97
C TYR A 19 6.89 3.46 -11.46
N GLY A 20 8.06 3.51 -10.81
CA GLY A 20 9.05 4.55 -11.09
C GLY A 20 10.43 4.11 -11.58
N PHE A 21 10.89 2.89 -11.27
CA PHE A 21 12.28 2.49 -11.53
C PHE A 21 12.48 1.91 -12.94
N MET A 22 11.54 1.10 -13.43
CA MET A 22 11.61 0.51 -14.79
C MET A 22 10.26 0.57 -15.52
N PRO A 23 9.71 1.77 -15.78
CA PRO A 23 8.47 1.91 -16.54
C PRO A 23 8.57 1.31 -17.95
N ASN A 24 9.78 1.18 -18.50
CA ASN A 24 10.02 0.53 -19.79
C ASN A 24 9.64 -0.96 -19.85
N TYR A 25 9.67 -1.67 -18.71
CA TYR A 25 9.29 -3.08 -18.60
C TYR A 25 7.93 -3.26 -17.91
N SER A 26 7.59 -2.38 -16.98
CA SER A 26 6.35 -2.47 -16.19
C SER A 26 5.13 -1.89 -16.91
N PHE A 27 5.27 -0.81 -17.68
CA PHE A 27 4.13 -0.17 -18.34
C PHE A 27 3.50 -1.03 -19.45
N PRO A 28 4.27 -1.77 -20.27
CA PRO A 28 3.69 -2.74 -21.20
C PRO A 28 2.88 -3.84 -20.49
N LEU A 29 3.33 -4.27 -19.30
CA LEU A 29 2.66 -5.29 -18.49
C LEU A 29 1.39 -4.74 -17.81
N LEU A 30 1.33 -3.42 -17.60
CA LEU A 30 0.22 -2.69 -16.98
C LEU A 30 -0.71 -2.03 -18.01
N GLY A 31 -0.41 -2.11 -19.31
CA GLY A 31 -1.20 -1.50 -20.38
C GLY A 31 -1.07 0.04 -20.48
N LEU A 32 -0.03 0.65 -19.90
CA LEU A 32 0.16 2.11 -19.89
C LEU A 32 0.96 2.59 -21.12
N PRO A 33 0.57 3.73 -21.74
CA PRO A 33 1.33 4.29 -22.85
C PRO A 33 2.70 4.81 -22.39
N LYS A 34 3.74 4.65 -23.22
CA LYS A 34 5.09 5.20 -23.02
C LYS A 34 5.12 6.71 -23.35
N ASP A 35 4.27 7.47 -22.70
CA ASP A 35 4.26 8.93 -22.79
C ASP A 35 5.10 9.55 -21.67
N ALA A 36 5.80 10.65 -21.97
CA ALA A 36 6.65 11.34 -21.00
C ALA A 36 5.84 11.80 -19.76
N GLY A 37 4.59 12.22 -19.94
CA GLY A 37 3.69 12.58 -18.85
C GLY A 37 3.41 11.42 -17.91
N VAL A 38 3.13 10.24 -18.45
CA VAL A 38 2.88 9.02 -17.66
C VAL A 38 4.14 8.59 -16.90
N LEU A 39 5.33 8.79 -17.48
CA LEU A 39 6.61 8.55 -16.81
C LEU A 39 6.85 9.52 -15.64
N HIS A 40 6.54 10.81 -15.81
CA HIS A 40 6.65 11.81 -14.73
C HIS A 40 5.69 11.49 -13.57
N ILE A 41 4.45 11.10 -13.88
CA ILE A 41 3.47 10.68 -12.88
C ILE A 41 3.94 9.42 -12.15
N GLY A 42 4.44 8.42 -12.87
CA GLY A 42 4.97 7.19 -12.26
C GLY A 42 6.11 7.46 -11.27
N ARG A 43 7.03 8.38 -11.59
CA ARG A 43 8.11 8.81 -10.69
C ARG A 43 7.58 9.57 -9.46
N ALA A 44 6.55 10.40 -9.63
CA ALA A 44 5.91 11.10 -8.51
C ALA A 44 5.23 10.12 -7.54
N ILE A 45 4.51 9.12 -8.06
CA ILE A 45 3.88 8.06 -7.27
C ILE A 45 4.94 7.22 -6.54
N MET A 46 6.04 6.87 -7.21
CA MET A 46 7.17 6.17 -6.57
C MET A 46 7.71 6.97 -5.38
N GLY A 47 7.93 8.28 -5.54
CA GLY A 47 8.39 9.15 -4.46
C GLY A 47 7.41 9.17 -3.27
N ALA A 48 6.11 9.26 -3.55
CA ALA A 48 5.07 9.20 -2.51
C ALA A 48 5.10 7.86 -1.75
N TYR A 49 5.18 6.72 -2.46
CA TYR A 49 5.27 5.40 -1.82
C TYR A 49 6.53 5.21 -1.00
N PHE A 50 7.68 5.73 -1.45
CA PHE A 50 8.90 5.73 -0.62
C PHE A 50 8.73 6.57 0.65
N GLY A 51 8.13 7.76 0.56
CA GLY A 51 7.86 8.59 1.73
C GLY A 51 7.00 7.86 2.77
N VAL A 52 5.93 7.19 2.32
CA VAL A 52 5.06 6.39 3.19
C VAL A 52 5.82 5.19 3.78
N ALA A 53 6.58 4.45 2.97
CA ALA A 53 7.38 3.31 3.43
C ALA A 53 8.40 3.72 4.51
N THR A 54 9.10 4.84 4.31
CA THR A 54 10.04 5.38 5.30
C THR A 54 9.31 5.80 6.58
N SER A 55 8.13 6.43 6.48
CA SER A 55 7.32 6.80 7.64
C SER A 55 6.93 5.59 8.48
N TRP A 56 6.54 4.48 7.85
CA TRP A 56 6.20 3.24 8.53
C TRP A 56 7.41 2.59 9.18
N CYS A 57 8.56 2.62 8.49
CA CYS A 57 9.83 2.16 9.04
C CYS A 57 10.22 2.96 10.30
N LEU A 58 10.13 4.28 10.24
CA LEU A 58 10.37 5.16 11.39
C LEU A 58 9.42 4.85 12.55
N MET A 59 8.12 4.69 12.28
CA MET A 59 7.16 4.33 13.32
C MET A 59 7.38 2.92 13.89
N ALA A 60 7.91 1.97 13.12
CA ALA A 60 8.17 0.61 13.59
C ALA A 60 9.42 0.49 14.49
N PHE A 61 10.45 1.27 14.19
CA PHE A 61 11.76 1.18 14.86
C PHE A 61 12.01 2.27 15.90
N VAL A 62 11.53 3.49 15.65
CA VAL A 62 11.81 4.66 16.51
C VAL A 62 10.66 4.91 17.49
N ALA A 63 9.41 4.67 17.10
CA ALA A 63 8.28 4.91 18.00
C ALA A 63 8.12 3.77 19.02
N LYS A 64 7.94 4.13 20.30
CA LYS A 64 7.52 3.19 21.36
C LYS A 64 6.11 2.63 21.15
N VAL A 65 5.37 3.11 20.15
CA VAL A 65 3.96 2.81 19.91
C VAL A 65 3.79 2.21 18.50
N PRO A 66 4.10 0.91 18.30
CA PRO A 66 3.98 0.26 17.00
C PRO A 66 2.53 0.21 16.49
N GLU A 67 1.54 0.37 17.37
CA GLU A 67 0.12 0.43 17.04
C GLU A 67 -0.20 1.62 16.11
N LYS A 68 0.45 2.77 16.28
CA LYS A 68 0.26 3.94 15.40
C LYS A 68 0.65 3.63 13.95
N ALA A 69 1.69 2.82 13.74
CA ALA A 69 2.09 2.38 12.42
C ALA A 69 1.01 1.52 11.76
N ILE A 70 0.38 0.63 12.54
CA ILE A 70 -0.68 -0.26 12.07
C ILE A 70 -1.95 0.53 11.72
N ILE A 71 -2.30 1.56 12.50
CA ILE A 71 -3.39 2.49 12.16
C ILE A 71 -3.12 3.15 10.81
N HIS A 72 -1.90 3.67 10.63
CA HIS A 72 -1.53 4.34 9.38
C HIS A 72 -1.57 3.38 8.19
N ILE A 73 -1.12 2.14 8.35
CA ILE A 73 -1.22 1.07 7.33
C ILE A 73 -2.68 0.74 7.04
N ALA A 74 -3.53 0.58 8.05
CA ALA A 74 -4.94 0.26 7.87
C ALA A 74 -5.67 1.36 7.08
N VAL A 75 -5.49 2.63 7.47
CA VAL A 75 -6.09 3.77 6.75
C VAL A 75 -5.59 3.81 5.31
N PHE A 76 -4.28 3.64 5.09
CA PHE A 76 -3.70 3.63 3.76
C PHE A 76 -4.29 2.51 2.88
N MET A 77 -4.30 1.26 3.37
CA MET A 77 -4.82 0.11 2.63
C MET A 77 -6.32 0.25 2.34
N PHE A 78 -7.10 0.80 3.27
CA PHE A 78 -8.51 1.10 3.06
C PHE A 78 -8.75 2.08 1.91
N PHE A 79 -8.03 3.20 1.90
CA PHE A 79 -8.18 4.20 0.85
C PHE A 79 -7.73 3.68 -0.52
N VAL A 80 -6.64 2.90 -0.59
CA VAL A 80 -6.20 2.30 -1.86
C VAL A 80 -7.25 1.31 -2.39
N ALA A 81 -7.74 0.41 -1.53
CA ALA A 81 -8.79 -0.54 -1.90
C ALA A 81 -10.08 0.18 -2.33
N LEU A 82 -10.48 1.24 -1.62
CA LEU A 82 -11.65 2.05 -1.96
C LEU A 82 -11.49 2.70 -3.34
N MET A 83 -10.35 3.33 -3.61
CA MET A 83 -10.09 3.95 -4.91
C MET A 83 -10.05 2.92 -6.03
N ARG A 84 -9.54 1.69 -5.78
CA ARG A 84 -9.64 0.60 -6.76
C ARG A 84 -11.07 0.14 -6.99
N VAL A 85 -11.92 0.08 -5.97
CA VAL A 85 -13.35 -0.23 -6.16
C VAL A 85 -13.99 0.85 -7.03
N VAL A 86 -13.67 2.12 -6.78
CA VAL A 86 -14.13 3.23 -7.64
C VAL A 86 -13.65 3.04 -9.09
N SER A 87 -12.37 2.76 -9.33
CA SER A 87 -11.85 2.48 -10.67
C SER A 87 -12.50 1.26 -11.32
N LEU A 88 -12.78 0.20 -10.56
CA LEU A 88 -13.46 -0.99 -11.08
C LEU A 88 -14.90 -0.66 -11.55
N VAL A 89 -15.59 0.21 -10.81
CA VAL A 89 -16.97 0.61 -11.13
C VAL A 89 -17.01 1.56 -12.33
N LEU A 90 -16.05 2.48 -12.44
CA LEU A 90 -16.02 3.48 -13.51
C LEU A 90 -15.43 2.95 -14.82
N ASP A 91 -14.29 2.25 -14.74
CA ASP A 91 -13.48 1.86 -15.90
C ASP A 91 -13.53 0.35 -16.19
N GLY A 92 -14.12 -0.44 -15.29
CA GLY A 92 -14.13 -1.90 -15.38
C GLY A 92 -12.78 -2.56 -15.04
N PRO A 93 -12.72 -3.90 -15.00
CA PRO A 93 -11.47 -4.62 -14.74
C PRO A 93 -10.54 -4.54 -15.96
N SER A 94 -9.45 -3.79 -15.85
CA SER A 94 -8.47 -3.64 -16.93
C SER A 94 -7.57 -4.87 -17.14
N HIS A 95 -7.13 -5.53 -16.06
CA HIS A 95 -6.24 -6.69 -16.11
C HIS A 95 -6.42 -7.58 -14.86
N PRO A 96 -6.21 -8.92 -14.93
CA PRO A 96 -6.30 -9.80 -13.76
C PRO A 96 -5.42 -9.37 -12.57
N PHE A 97 -4.29 -8.71 -12.85
CA PHE A 97 -3.40 -8.16 -11.82
C PHE A 97 -4.10 -7.12 -10.93
N PHE A 98 -5.08 -6.39 -11.47
CA PHE A 98 -5.88 -5.43 -10.72
C PHE A 98 -6.69 -6.11 -9.60
N LEU A 99 -7.31 -7.24 -9.90
CA LEU A 99 -8.11 -8.00 -8.93
C LEU A 99 -7.24 -8.65 -7.86
N VAL A 100 -6.05 -9.15 -8.24
CA VAL A 100 -5.07 -9.70 -7.28
C VAL A 100 -4.58 -8.61 -6.32
N ALA A 101 -4.25 -7.42 -6.84
CA ALA A 101 -3.84 -6.29 -6.03
C ALA A 101 -4.95 -5.84 -5.07
N LEU A 102 -6.19 -5.72 -5.57
CA LEU A 102 -7.36 -5.38 -4.74
C LEU A 102 -7.58 -6.42 -3.62
N GLY A 103 -7.50 -7.72 -3.94
CA GLY A 103 -7.62 -8.78 -2.95
C GLY A 103 -6.53 -8.71 -1.87
N LEU A 104 -5.29 -8.41 -2.26
CA LEU A 104 -4.17 -8.26 -1.34
C LEU A 104 -4.33 -7.03 -0.44
N GLU A 105 -4.78 -5.89 -0.99
CA GLU A 105 -5.04 -4.65 -0.24
C GLU A 105 -6.14 -4.86 0.80
N VAL A 106 -7.26 -5.50 0.42
CA VAL A 106 -8.35 -5.83 1.35
C VAL A 106 -7.87 -6.80 2.43
N SER A 107 -7.09 -7.83 2.06
CA SER A 107 -6.53 -8.79 3.02
C SER A 107 -5.59 -8.11 4.02
N CYS A 108 -4.70 -7.22 3.54
CA CYS A 108 -3.82 -6.43 4.40
C CYS A 108 -4.61 -5.50 5.33
N PHE A 109 -5.68 -4.87 4.85
CA PHE A 109 -6.57 -4.06 5.68
C PHE A 109 -7.24 -4.88 6.79
N LEU A 110 -7.76 -6.06 6.47
CA LEU A 110 -8.38 -6.97 7.44
C LEU A 110 -7.38 -7.44 8.51
N VAL A 111 -6.15 -7.80 8.10
CA VAL A 111 -5.10 -8.18 9.05
C VAL A 111 -4.69 -7.00 9.92
N ALA A 112 -4.54 -5.80 9.36
CA ALA A 112 -4.20 -4.61 10.12
C ALA A 112 -5.28 -4.26 11.16
N THR A 113 -6.56 -4.31 10.77
CA THR A 113 -7.69 -4.07 11.69
C THR A 113 -7.84 -5.18 12.73
N TRP A 114 -7.49 -6.42 12.40
CA TRP A 114 -7.42 -7.52 13.37
C TRP A 114 -6.34 -7.28 14.44
N PHE A 115 -5.16 -6.79 14.05
CA PHE A 115 -4.11 -6.39 15.01
C PHE A 115 -4.47 -5.17 15.85
N LEU A 116 -5.34 -4.29 15.36
CA LEU A 116 -5.86 -3.13 16.10
C LEU A 116 -7.08 -3.47 16.94
N ARG A 117 -7.66 -4.67 16.76
CA ARG A 117 -8.80 -5.12 17.53
C ARG A 117 -8.32 -5.28 18.98
N PRO A 118 -8.86 -4.48 19.91
CA PRO A 118 -8.28 -4.40 21.23
C PRO A 118 -8.47 -5.72 21.98
N GLU A 119 -7.45 -6.11 22.75
CA GLU A 119 -7.67 -6.64 24.10
C GLU A 119 -8.44 -5.59 24.92
N ALA A 120 -9.71 -5.36 24.60
CA ALA A 120 -10.59 -4.40 25.27
C ALA A 120 -10.91 -4.80 26.73
N ASN A 121 -10.10 -5.66 27.36
CA ASN A 121 -10.35 -6.16 28.71
C ASN A 121 -9.11 -6.24 29.64
N SER A 122 -7.93 -5.71 29.28
CA SER A 122 -6.75 -5.81 30.17
C SER A 122 -5.91 -4.53 30.33
N GLN A 123 -6.51 -3.35 30.15
CA GLN A 123 -5.94 -2.06 30.58
C GLN A 123 -6.89 -1.29 31.51
N LYS A 124 -7.82 -2.01 32.15
CA LYS A 124 -8.57 -1.58 33.35
C LYS A 124 -8.38 -2.65 34.43
N SER A 125 -7.21 -2.69 35.06
CA SER A 125 -7.03 -3.31 36.38
C SER A 125 -5.93 -2.60 37.13
#